data_AF-A0A800ERE5-F1
#
_entry.id   AF-A0A800ERE5-F1
#
_cell.length_a   1.000
_cell.length_b   1.000
_cell.length_c   1.000
_cell.angle_alpha   90.00
_cell.angle_beta   90.00
_cell.angle_gamma   90.00
#
_symmetry.space_group_name_H-M   'P 1'
#
loop_
_entity.id
_entity.type
_entity.pdbx_description
1 polymer ?
#
loop_
_entity_poly.entity_id
_entity_poly.type
_entity_poly.pdbx_seq_one_letter_code
_entity_poly.pdbx_strand_id
1 'polypeptide(L)' 'MLIMATGSTFFALVSTSLAFGVLHSYQGKLGVVRTGVVGFFMGAAFIYTGSLWPPMVAHALIDLVAGLVLRDRLLA' A
#
# COMPACT_ATOMS: atom_id res chain seq x y z
N MET A 1 10.65 12.62 0.53
CA MET A 1 12.13 12.59 0.47
C MET A 1 12.68 11.87 -0.76
N LEU A 2 12.22 10.65 -1.12
CA LEU A 2 12.76 9.92 -2.28
C LEU A 2 12.65 10.65 -3.63
N ILE A 3 11.50 11.30 -3.92
CA ILE A 3 11.34 12.08 -5.17
C ILE A 3 12.37 13.21 -5.24
N MET A 4 12.62 13.91 -4.12
CA MET A 4 13.61 14.99 -4.06
C MET A 4 15.05 14.46 -4.19
N ALA A 5 15.31 13.26 -3.65
CA ALA A 5 16.64 12.66 -3.65
C ALA A 5 17.02 12.04 -5.02
N THR A 6 16.05 11.54 -5.79
CA THR A 6 16.32 10.83 -7.05
C THR A 6 15.79 11.55 -8.29
N GLY A 7 14.95 12.57 -8.13
CA GLY A 7 14.25 13.24 -9.23
C GLY A 7 13.21 12.38 -9.94
N SER A 8 12.95 11.14 -9.49
CA SER A 8 12.08 10.18 -10.19
C SER A 8 10.89 9.76 -9.33
N THR A 9 9.72 10.24 -9.71
CA THR A 9 8.43 9.85 -9.12
C THR A 9 8.16 8.36 -9.29
N PHE A 10 8.48 7.80 -10.47
CA PHE A 10 8.29 6.38 -10.74
C PHE A 10 9.18 5.52 -9.84
N PHE A 11 10.46 5.86 -9.70
CA PHE A 11 11.36 5.15 -8.81
C PHE A 11 10.89 5.22 -7.35
N ALA A 12 10.49 6.40 -6.89
CA ALA A 12 9.97 6.57 -5.53
C ALA A 12 8.70 5.72 -5.30
N LEU A 13 7.77 5.72 -6.26
CA LEU A 13 6.54 4.94 -6.17
C LEU A 13 6.82 3.43 -6.13
N VAL A 14 7.64 2.90 -7.04
CA VAL A 14 7.94 1.47 -7.10
C VAL A 14 8.72 1.02 -5.86
N SER A 15 9.77 1.75 -5.47
CA SER A 15 10.60 1.38 -4.32
C SER A 15 9.83 1.39 -3.00
N THR A 16 8.99 2.40 -2.77
CA THR A 16 8.14 2.46 -1.57
C THR A 16 7.07 1.36 -1.57
N SER A 17 6.47 1.05 -2.73
CA SER A 17 5.49 -0.04 -2.86
C SER A 17 6.10 -1.42 -2.57
N LEU A 18 7.32 -1.66 -3.09
CA LEU A 18 8.06 -2.89 -2.81
C LEU A 18 8.43 -2.99 -1.32
N ALA A 19 8.96 -1.92 -0.73
CA ALA A 19 9.27 -1.88 0.69
C ALA A 19 8.02 -2.14 1.56
N PHE A 20 6.88 -1.51 1.21
CA PHE A 20 5.62 -1.72 1.90
C PHE A 20 5.15 -3.17 1.83
N GLY A 21 5.19 -3.80 0.64
CA GLY A 21 4.87 -5.22 0.49
C GLY A 21 5.78 -6.13 1.33
N VAL A 22 7.09 -5.89 1.32
CA VAL A 22 8.07 -6.66 2.11
C VAL A 22 7.81 -6.56 3.61
N LEU A 23 7.44 -5.37 4.11
CA LEU A 23 7.06 -5.16 5.51
C LEU A 23 5.80 -5.96 5.90
N HIS A 24 5.00 -6.41 4.93
CA HIS A 24 3.83 -7.28 5.14
C HIS A 24 4.13 -8.77 4.91
N SER A 25 5.39 -9.17 4.97
CA SER A 25 5.83 -10.58 4.81
C SER A 25 5.16 -11.58 5.76
N TYR A 26 4.66 -11.12 6.92
CA TYR A 26 3.88 -11.94 7.85
C TYR A 26 2.55 -12.45 7.27
N GLN A 27 2.06 -11.86 6.17
CA GLN A 27 0.87 -12.31 5.44
C GLN A 27 1.18 -13.40 4.38
N GLY A 28 2.43 -13.88 4.32
CA GLY A 28 2.90 -14.82 3.31
C GLY A 28 3.13 -14.19 1.94
N LYS A 29 3.62 -14.99 0.97
CA LYS A 29 4.02 -14.52 -0.37
C LYS A 29 2.90 -13.77 -1.11
N LEU A 30 1.68 -14.30 -1.03
CA LEU A 30 0.52 -13.68 -1.67
C LEU A 30 0.14 -12.35 -0.98
N GLY A 31 0.27 -12.28 0.35
CA GLY A 31 0.07 -11.06 1.12
C GLY A 31 1.07 -9.96 0.74
N VAL A 32 2.35 -10.30 0.57
CA VAL A 32 3.40 -9.37 0.09
C VAL A 32 3.03 -8.76 -1.27
N VAL A 33 2.62 -9.59 -2.23
CA VAL A 33 2.25 -9.12 -3.56
C VAL A 33 1.00 -8.23 -3.50
N ARG A 34 -0.04 -8.66 -2.77
CA ARG A 34 -1.29 -7.89 -2.62
C ARG A 34 -1.05 -6.54 -1.96
N THR A 35 -0.35 -6.51 -0.84
CA THR A 35 -0.07 -5.26 -0.10
C THR A 35 0.85 -4.34 -0.89
N GLY A 36 1.83 -4.87 -1.62
CA GLY A 36 2.66 -4.08 -2.54
C GLY A 36 1.83 -3.41 -3.65
N VAL A 37 0.89 -4.13 -4.25
CA VAL A 37 -0.04 -3.58 -5.26
C VAL A 37 -0.95 -2.52 -4.66
N VAL A 38 -1.50 -2.75 -3.46
CA VAL A 38 -2.30 -1.75 -2.73
C VAL A 38 -1.48 -0.49 -2.44
N GLY A 39 -0.25 -0.64 -1.94
CA GLY A 39 0.68 0.46 -1.70
C GLY A 39 0.98 1.26 -2.97
N PHE A 40 1.13 0.60 -4.11
CA PHE A 40 1.29 1.26 -5.40
C PHE A 40 0.10 2.14 -5.77
N PHE A 41 -1.13 1.63 -5.66
CA PHE A 41 -2.32 2.42 -5.98
C PHE A 41 -2.54 3.58 -5.00
N MET A 42 -2.28 3.37 -3.71
CA MET A 42 -2.34 4.44 -2.71
C MET A 42 -1.29 5.54 -2.96
N GLY A 43 -0.05 5.14 -3.27
CA GLY A 43 1.02 6.08 -3.63
C GLY A 43 0.71 6.85 -4.92
N ALA A 44 0.15 6.17 -5.92
CA ALA A 44 -0.32 6.81 -7.16
C ALA A 44 -1.46 7.80 -6.90
N ALA A 45 -2.43 7.45 -6.05
CA ALA A 45 -3.51 8.35 -5.65
C ALA A 45 -2.98 9.59 -4.93
N PHE A 46 -2.00 9.43 -4.03
CA PHE A 46 -1.31 10.57 -3.40
C PHE A 46 -0.63 11.46 -4.43
N ILE A 47 0.17 10.90 -5.34
CA ILE A 47 0.88 11.66 -6.37
C ILE A 47 -0.10 12.42 -7.28
N TYR A 48 -1.19 11.78 -7.68
CA TYR A 48 -2.20 12.37 -8.56
C TYR A 48 -2.99 13.50 -7.88
N THR A 49 -3.35 13.33 -6.61
CA THR A 49 -4.21 14.29 -5.89
C THR A 49 -3.44 15.33 -5.09
N GLY A 50 -2.16 15.10 -4.80
CA GLY A 50 -1.37 15.90 -3.84
C GLY A 50 -1.87 15.81 -2.40
N SER A 51 -2.82 14.91 -2.10
CA SER A 51 -3.50 14.83 -0.80
C SER A 51 -3.32 13.46 -0.16
N LEU A 52 -3.14 13.45 1.16
CA LEU A 52 -3.07 12.22 1.95
C LEU A 52 -4.45 11.64 2.27
N TRP A 53 -5.53 12.43 2.15
CA TRP A 53 -6.87 11.98 2.50
C TRP A 53 -7.34 10.76 1.68
N PRO A 54 -7.23 10.75 0.33
CA PRO A 54 -7.65 9.58 -0.45
C PRO A 54 -6.98 8.26 -0.04
N PRO A 55 -5.63 8.14 0.04
CA PRO A 55 -5.01 6.89 0.46
C PRO A 55 -5.29 6.56 1.94
N MET A 56 -5.41 7.56 2.84
CA MET A 56 -5.75 7.29 4.24
C MET A 56 -7.15 6.69 4.39
N VAL A 57 -8.15 7.25 3.72
CA VAL A 57 -9.53 6.73 3.76
C VAL A 57 -9.58 5.34 3.14
N ALA A 58 -8.94 5.15 1.97
CA ALA A 58 -8.87 3.83 1.34
C ALA A 58 -8.22 2.79 2.25
N HIS A 59 -7.14 3.14 2.96
CA HIS A 59 -6.45 2.25 3.87
C HIS A 59 -7.33 1.86 5.07
N ALA A 60 -7.94 2.84 5.73
CA ALA A 60 -8.85 2.57 6.84
C ALA A 60 -10.03 1.68 6.43
N LEU A 61 -10.60 1.88 5.24
CA LEU A 61 -11.68 1.04 4.73
C LEU A 61 -11.21 -0.39 4.44
N ILE A 62 -10.03 -0.58 3.86
CA ILE A 62 -9.45 -1.90 3.62
C ILE A 62 -9.25 -2.63 4.96
N ASP A 63 -8.71 -1.96 5.98
CA ASP A 63 -8.50 -2.54 7.30
C ASP A 63 -9.80 -2.93 7.99
N LEU A 64 -10.83 -2.07 7.89
CA LEU A 64 -12.16 -2.36 8.42
C LEU A 64 -12.78 -3.58 7.72
N VAL A 65 -12.72 -3.66 6.39
CA VAL A 65 -13.27 -4.81 5.64
C VAL A 65 -12.47 -6.07 5.94
N ALA A 66 -11.14 -5.99 5.94
CA ALA A 66 -10.26 -7.12 6.23
C ALA A 66 -10.49 -7.65 7.65
N GLY A 67 -10.60 -6.76 8.64
CA GLY A 67 -10.74 -7.11 10.06
C GLY A 67 -12.15 -7.49 10.49
N LEU A 68 -13.20 -6.89 9.91
CA LEU A 68 -14.58 -7.12 10.32
C LEU A 68 -15.33 -8.11 9.43
N VAL A 69 -15.01 -8.17 8.13
CA VAL A 69 -15.76 -8.97 7.15
C VAL A 69 -14.98 -10.21 6.72
N LEU A 70 -13.67 -10.07 6.50
CA LEU A 70 -12.84 -11.13 5.91
C LEU A 70 -11.93 -11.84 6.90
N ARG A 71 -11.98 -11.49 8.18
CA ARG A 71 -11.08 -12.02 9.21
C ARG A 71 -10.96 -13.53 9.19
N ASP A 72 -12.10 -14.23 9.19
CA ASP A 72 -12.12 -15.70 9.26
C ASP A 72 -11.56 -16.35 7.97
N ARG A 73 -11.65 -15.67 6.83
CA ARG A 73 -11.07 -16.12 5.55
C ARG A 73 -9.58 -15.84 5.43
N LEU A 74 -9.08 -14.87 6.19
CA LEU A 74 -7.67 -14.47 6.20
C LEU A 74 -6.86 -15.19 7.28
N LEU A 75 -7.53 -15.72 8.31
CA LEU A 75 -6.90 -16.44 9.43
C LEU A 75 -7.04 -17.97 9.36
N ALA A 76 -7.87 -18.48 8.45
CA ALA A 76 -8.03 -19.92 8.18
C ALA A 76 -7.01 -20.42 7.14
#